data_AF-A0A1I2MWY4-F1
#
_entry.id   AF-A0A1I2MWY4-F1
#
_cell.length_a   1.000
_cell.length_b   1.000
_cell.length_c   1.000
_cell.angle_alpha   90.00
_cell.angle_beta   90.00
_cell.angle_gamma   90.00
#
_symmetry.space_group_name_H-M   'P 1'
#
loop_
_entity.id
_entity.type
_entity.pdbx_description
1 polymer ?
#
loop_
_entity_poly.entity_id
_entity_poly.type
_entity_poly.pdbx_seq_one_letter_code
_entity_poly.pdbx_strand_id
1 'polypeptide(L)'
;MKRISPVLIICIGLISCSFEEDHEKKEVVREYLNETLHDPESLEEIQWTIMPDWELKRTDSLDDTSPFEVDYYATHKKPDSLNFSFIRLEYRAMNGYGAMRKSEVYAFYSEIGGPHIQFDNAVYSFKTKSFMQDESIGLMEPKRLFLRNHYFYQNSGKGTVEGYWDKYPEYR
;
A
#
# COMPACT_ATOMS: atom_id res chain seq x y z
N MET A 1 -10.28 -30.59 45.22
CA MET A 1 -9.57 -30.27 43.97
C MET A 1 -10.59 -30.22 42.85
N LYS A 2 -10.94 -29.01 42.36
CA LYS A 2 -11.97 -28.83 41.32
C LYS A 2 -11.36 -29.20 39.96
N ARG A 3 -11.96 -30.20 39.29
CA ARG A 3 -11.56 -30.65 37.95
C ARG A 3 -11.93 -29.57 36.94
N ILE A 4 -10.93 -28.95 36.33
CA ILE A 4 -11.13 -28.06 35.19
C ILE A 4 -11.56 -28.95 34.03
N SER A 5 -12.77 -28.70 33.51
CA SER A 5 -13.37 -29.51 32.47
C SER A 5 -12.60 -29.32 31.15
N PRO A 6 -12.18 -30.39 30.43
CA PRO A 6 -11.39 -30.31 29.20
C PRO A 6 -12.13 -29.61 28.04
N VAL A 7 -13.44 -29.43 28.16
CA VAL A 7 -14.27 -28.66 27.21
C VAL A 7 -13.89 -27.18 27.18
N LEU A 8 -13.41 -26.61 28.31
CA LEU A 8 -13.03 -25.20 28.37
C LEU A 8 -11.75 -24.88 27.56
N ILE A 9 -10.86 -25.87 27.39
CA ILE A 9 -9.60 -25.72 26.63
C ILE A 9 -9.88 -25.72 25.12
N ILE A 10 -10.93 -26.43 24.66
CA ILE A 10 -11.29 -26.50 23.25
C ILE A 10 -11.96 -25.19 22.79
N CYS A 11 -12.71 -24.50 23.65
CA CYS A 11 -13.36 -23.23 23.31
C CYS A 11 -12.39 -22.05 23.17
N ILE A 12 -11.20 -22.11 23.79
CA ILE A 12 -10.18 -21.05 23.69
C ILE A 12 -9.31 -21.25 22.43
N GLY A 13 -9.17 -22.48 21.94
CA GLY A 13 -8.37 -22.80 20.75
C GLY A 13 -9.01 -22.44 19.39
N LEU A 14 -10.30 -22.08 19.36
CA LEU A 14 -11.04 -21.86 18.11
C LEU A 14 -11.24 -20.36 17.75
N ILE A 15 -10.67 -19.42 18.50
CA ILE A 15 -10.92 -17.96 18.31
C ILE A 15 -9.72 -17.20 17.72
N SER A 16 -8.53 -17.81 17.57
CA SER A 16 -7.34 -17.12 17.02
C SER A 16 -7.02 -17.45 15.56
N CYS A 17 -8.04 -17.57 14.69
CA CYS A 17 -7.85 -17.18 13.29
C CYS A 17 -8.21 -15.69 13.19
N SER A 18 -7.37 -14.82 13.76
CA SER A 18 -7.41 -13.41 13.38
C SER A 18 -6.87 -13.34 11.95
N PHE A 19 -7.76 -13.38 10.97
CA PHE A 19 -7.38 -13.01 9.62
C PHE A 19 -6.84 -11.58 9.68
N GLU A 20 -5.56 -11.42 9.38
CA GLU A 20 -4.95 -10.11 9.28
C GLU A 20 -5.65 -9.36 8.13
N GLU A 21 -6.17 -8.17 8.40
CA GLU A 21 -6.72 -7.32 7.35
C GLU A 21 -5.62 -7.01 6.32
N ASP A 22 -5.98 -7.10 5.03
CA ASP A 22 -5.06 -6.96 3.89
C ASP A 22 -3.87 -7.93 3.93
N HIS A 23 -4.02 -9.11 4.54
CA HIS A 23 -2.93 -10.10 4.70
C HIS A 23 -2.13 -10.33 3.41
N GLU A 24 -2.82 -10.60 2.30
CA GLU A 24 -2.18 -10.87 1.00
C GLU A 24 -1.35 -9.67 0.50
N LYS A 25 -1.84 -8.44 0.67
CA LYS A 25 -1.09 -7.24 0.27
C LYS A 25 0.13 -7.02 1.15
N LYS A 26 -0.01 -7.24 2.46
CA LYS A 26 1.09 -7.11 3.42
C LYS A 26 2.17 -8.17 3.22
N GLU A 27 1.77 -9.41 2.93
CA GLU A 27 2.69 -10.51 2.62
C GLU A 27 3.59 -10.15 1.44
N VAL A 28 3.02 -9.65 0.34
CA VAL A 28 3.82 -9.21 -0.82
C VAL A 28 4.79 -8.08 -0.49
N VAL A 29 4.39 -7.12 0.36
CA VAL A 29 5.29 -6.05 0.82
C VAL A 29 6.41 -6.58 1.71
N ARG A 30 6.12 -7.56 2.57
CA ARG A 30 7.14 -8.25 3.39
C ARG A 30 8.11 -9.02 2.50
N GLU A 31 7.61 -9.74 1.49
CA GLU A 31 8.44 -10.44 0.49
C GLU A 31 9.36 -9.47 -0.24
N TYR A 32 8.82 -8.34 -0.71
CA TYR A 32 9.62 -7.30 -1.36
C TYR A 32 10.73 -6.75 -0.45
N LEU A 33 10.42 -6.48 0.82
CA LEU A 33 11.43 -6.03 1.78
C LEU A 33 12.47 -7.12 2.08
N ASN A 34 12.05 -8.38 2.11
CA ASN A 34 12.95 -9.51 2.30
C ASN A 34 13.96 -9.65 1.14
N GLU A 35 13.56 -9.31 -0.09
CA GLU A 35 14.47 -9.32 -1.25
C GLU A 35 15.36 -8.07 -1.35
N THR A 36 14.96 -6.95 -0.77
CA THR A 36 15.60 -5.64 -1.01
C THR A 36 16.39 -5.08 0.18
N LEU A 37 16.09 -5.52 1.40
CA LEU A 37 16.82 -5.09 2.58
C LEU A 37 18.20 -5.76 2.66
N HIS A 38 19.15 -5.02 3.23
CA HIS A 38 20.49 -5.57 3.48
C HIS A 38 20.48 -6.72 4.49
N ASP A 39 19.68 -6.57 5.55
CA ASP A 39 19.47 -7.58 6.60
C ASP A 39 17.96 -7.69 6.89
N PRO A 40 17.23 -8.57 6.17
CA PRO A 40 15.79 -8.74 6.33
C PRO A 40 15.34 -9.16 7.74
N GLU A 41 16.15 -9.94 8.45
CA GLU A 41 15.83 -10.44 9.79
C GLU A 41 15.78 -9.30 10.83
N SER A 42 16.36 -8.14 10.50
CA SER A 42 16.31 -6.94 11.33
C SER A 42 15.03 -6.10 11.14
N LEU A 43 14.11 -6.52 10.26
CA LEU A 43 12.89 -5.77 9.95
C LEU A 43 11.97 -5.65 11.17
N GLU A 44 11.72 -4.41 11.58
CA GLU A 44 10.73 -4.02 12.58
C GLU A 44 9.62 -3.20 11.90
N GLU A 45 8.45 -3.80 11.71
CA GLU A 45 7.25 -3.10 11.22
C GLU A 45 6.75 -2.10 12.27
N ILE A 46 6.64 -0.81 11.90
CA ILE A 46 6.18 0.24 12.83
C ILE A 46 4.71 0.54 12.59
N GLN A 47 4.35 0.90 11.35
CA GLN A 47 3.00 1.35 11.05
C GLN A 47 2.62 1.02 9.61
N TRP A 48 1.55 0.26 9.46
CA TRP A 48 0.85 0.07 8.20
C TRP A 48 -0.15 1.20 7.98
N THR A 49 -0.22 1.71 6.76
CA THR A 49 -1.31 2.56 6.28
C THR A 49 -1.74 2.04 4.92
N ILE A 50 -2.92 1.44 4.87
CA ILE A 50 -3.53 0.95 3.64
C ILE A 50 -4.79 1.78 3.44
N MET A 51 -4.83 2.51 2.33
CA MET A 51 -5.98 3.33 1.94
C MET A 51 -6.79 2.50 0.94
N PRO A 52 -7.90 1.86 1.36
CA PRO A 52 -8.61 0.89 0.52
C PRO A 52 -9.41 1.56 -0.60
N ASP A 53 -9.46 0.86 -1.74
CA ASP A 53 -10.47 0.94 -2.81
C ASP A 53 -10.88 2.34 -3.25
N TRP A 54 -9.90 3.13 -3.71
CA TRP A 54 -10.17 4.45 -4.26
C TRP A 54 -10.49 4.38 -5.75
N GLU A 55 -11.62 4.98 -6.13
CA GLU A 55 -11.82 5.40 -7.51
C GLU A 55 -10.88 6.54 -7.83
N LEU A 56 -10.18 6.43 -8.95
CA LEU A 56 -9.37 7.51 -9.48
C LEU A 56 -10.07 8.15 -10.68
N LYS A 57 -10.05 9.47 -10.72
CA LYS A 57 -10.39 10.25 -11.91
C LYS A 57 -9.18 11.08 -12.32
N ARG A 58 -9.16 11.49 -13.57
CA ARG A 58 -8.23 12.52 -14.03
C ARG A 58 -8.64 13.88 -13.50
N THR A 59 -7.67 14.70 -13.10
CA THR A 59 -7.92 16.10 -12.70
C THR A 59 -8.53 16.89 -13.86
N ASP A 60 -8.11 16.62 -15.10
CA ASP A 60 -8.81 17.08 -16.32
C ASP A 60 -9.22 15.88 -17.18
N SER A 61 -10.53 15.60 -17.23
CA SER A 61 -11.07 14.48 -17.99
C SER A 61 -10.83 14.56 -19.50
N LEU A 62 -10.51 15.74 -20.03
CA LEU A 62 -10.27 15.97 -21.46
C LEU A 62 -8.79 15.87 -21.84
N ASP A 63 -7.89 15.78 -20.86
CA ASP A 63 -6.45 15.65 -21.06
C ASP A 63 -5.97 14.28 -20.58
N ASP A 64 -5.56 13.44 -21.53
CA ASP A 64 -5.08 12.08 -21.25
C ASP A 64 -3.77 12.02 -20.45
N THR A 65 -3.06 13.15 -20.37
CA THR A 65 -1.81 13.30 -19.62
C THR A 65 -2.02 13.89 -18.24
N SER A 66 -3.25 14.31 -17.92
CA SER A 66 -3.53 14.93 -16.62
C SER A 66 -3.41 13.93 -15.47
N PRO A 67 -2.94 14.37 -14.30
CA PRO A 67 -2.71 13.50 -13.16
C PRO A 67 -4.02 12.86 -12.67
N PHE A 68 -3.91 11.64 -12.14
CA PHE A 68 -4.99 11.00 -11.39
C PHE A 68 -5.12 11.55 -9.97
N GLU A 69 -6.35 11.64 -9.48
CA GLU A 69 -6.74 11.99 -8.10
C GLU A 69 -7.93 11.13 -7.65
N VAL A 70 -8.14 11.02 -6.34
CA VAL A 70 -9.32 10.37 -5.77
C VAL A 70 -10.63 10.99 -6.28
N ASP A 71 -11.52 10.18 -6.84
CA ASP A 71 -12.95 10.50 -6.99
C ASP A 71 -13.72 10.09 -5.75
N TYR A 72 -13.87 11.05 -4.83
CA TYR A 72 -14.62 10.85 -3.60
C TYR A 72 -16.07 10.46 -3.81
N TYR A 73 -16.74 11.02 -4.81
CA TYR A 73 -18.15 10.77 -5.01
C TYR A 73 -18.39 9.38 -5.57
N ALA A 74 -17.48 8.90 -6.42
CA ALA A 74 -17.56 7.59 -7.03
C ALA A 74 -17.15 6.47 -6.06
N THR A 75 -16.06 6.69 -5.28
CA THR A 75 -15.58 5.77 -4.23
C THR A 75 -16.69 5.37 -3.23
N HIS A 76 -17.61 6.28 -2.89
CA HIS A 76 -18.72 5.99 -1.95
C HIS A 76 -19.96 5.34 -2.61
N LYS A 77 -19.97 5.18 -3.94
CA LYS A 77 -21.18 4.79 -4.70
C LYS A 77 -21.04 3.49 -5.49
N LYS A 78 -19.83 3.03 -5.83
CA LYS A 78 -19.64 1.82 -6.63
C LYS A 78 -18.54 0.93 -6.04
N PRO A 79 -18.87 -0.29 -5.61
CA PRO A 79 -17.85 -1.26 -5.17
C PRO A 79 -17.06 -1.88 -6.35
N ASP A 80 -17.53 -1.75 -7.60
CA ASP A 80 -16.99 -2.45 -8.78
C ASP A 80 -16.14 -1.57 -9.72
N SER A 81 -15.69 -0.43 -9.24
CA SER A 81 -14.82 0.48 -9.99
C SER A 81 -13.35 0.03 -9.95
N LEU A 82 -12.48 0.67 -10.74
CA LEU A 82 -11.04 0.42 -10.73
C LEU A 82 -10.45 0.68 -9.34
N ASN A 83 -10.36 -0.37 -8.52
CA ASN A 83 -9.99 -0.26 -7.12
C ASN A 83 -8.48 -0.20 -6.99
N PHE A 84 -7.98 0.98 -6.64
CA PHE A 84 -6.59 1.15 -6.22
C PHE A 84 -6.52 1.12 -4.70
N SER A 85 -5.67 0.27 -4.14
CA SER A 85 -5.28 0.39 -2.72
C SER A 85 -3.88 0.96 -2.64
N PHE A 86 -3.71 2.07 -1.94
CA PHE A 86 -2.39 2.67 -1.70
C PHE A 86 -1.84 2.19 -0.37
N ILE A 87 -0.60 1.71 -0.38
CA ILE A 87 0.04 1.05 0.75
C ILE A 87 1.28 1.85 1.15
N ARG A 88 1.41 2.11 2.44
CA ARG A 88 2.64 2.57 3.09
C ARG A 88 2.94 1.68 4.28
N LEU A 89 4.18 1.26 4.39
CA LEU A 89 4.73 0.70 5.62
C LEU A 89 5.88 1.59 6.10
N GLU A 90 5.75 2.12 7.32
CA GLU A 90 6.88 2.64 8.08
C GLU A 90 7.56 1.48 8.82
N TYR A 91 8.89 1.39 8.72
CA TYR A 91 9.65 0.30 9.34
C TYR A 91 11.03 0.76 9.83
N ARG A 92 11.71 -0.08 10.61
CA ARG A 92 13.16 0.00 10.83
C ARG A 92 13.84 -1.27 10.33
N ALA A 93 15.05 -1.12 9.82
CA ALA A 93 15.93 -2.23 9.47
C ALA A 93 17.39 -1.78 9.58
N MET A 94 18.32 -2.73 9.71
CA MET A 94 19.75 -2.47 9.64
C MET A 94 20.15 -2.11 8.21
N ASN A 95 20.94 -1.05 8.08
CA ASN A 95 21.58 -0.68 6.81
C ASN A 95 22.91 -1.44 6.62
N GLY A 96 23.56 -1.23 5.46
CA GLY A 96 24.87 -1.82 5.15
C GLY A 96 26.04 -1.46 6.09
N TYR A 97 25.81 -0.58 7.08
CA TYR A 97 26.78 -0.22 8.11
C TYR A 97 26.43 -0.80 9.49
N GLY A 98 25.42 -1.69 9.58
CA GLY A 98 24.96 -2.30 10.82
C GLY A 98 24.19 -1.36 11.76
N ALA A 99 23.69 -0.23 11.24
CA ALA A 99 22.90 0.71 12.03
C ALA A 99 21.41 0.57 11.71
N MET A 100 20.58 0.45 12.76
CA MET A 100 19.12 0.51 12.62
C MET A 100 18.67 1.89 12.12
N ARG A 101 17.94 1.91 11.00
CA ARG A 101 17.42 3.12 10.38
C ARG A 101 15.92 3.00 10.16
N LYS A 102 15.19 4.07 10.48
CA LYS A 102 13.78 4.20 10.11
C LYS A 102 13.69 4.53 8.62
N SER A 103 12.80 3.85 7.91
CA SER A 103 12.53 4.02 6.49
C SER A 103 11.04 3.80 6.20
N GLU A 104 10.67 3.99 4.94
CA GLU A 104 9.31 3.81 4.45
C GLU A 104 9.36 3.05 3.11
N VAL A 105 8.39 2.17 2.89
CA VAL A 105 8.13 1.57 1.58
C VAL A 105 6.71 1.94 1.14
N TYR A 106 6.58 2.25 -0.14
CA TYR A 106 5.34 2.64 -0.78
C TYR A 106 5.01 1.64 -1.88
N ALA A 107 3.73 1.29 -1.97
CA ALA A 107 3.23 0.40 -2.99
C ALA A 107 1.79 0.79 -3.36
N PHE A 108 1.31 0.32 -4.50
CA PHE A 108 -0.13 0.32 -4.77
C PHE A 108 -0.57 -1.02 -5.37
N TYR A 109 -1.76 -1.45 -4.98
CA TYR A 109 -2.46 -2.57 -5.58
C TYR A 109 -3.38 -2.06 -6.69
N SER A 110 -3.42 -2.76 -7.82
CA SER A 110 -4.36 -2.50 -8.91
C SER A 110 -4.84 -3.81 -9.55
N GLU A 111 -6.08 -3.80 -10.01
CA GLU A 111 -6.69 -4.91 -10.76
C GLU A 111 -6.59 -4.72 -12.28
N ILE A 112 -6.10 -3.56 -12.75
CA ILE A 112 -6.00 -3.23 -14.16
C ILE A 112 -4.99 -4.16 -14.84
N GLY A 113 -5.44 -4.91 -15.85
CA GLY A 113 -4.59 -5.91 -16.52
C GLY A 113 -4.34 -7.17 -15.69
N GLY A 114 -4.99 -7.30 -14.53
CA GLY A 114 -4.86 -8.39 -13.56
C GLY A 114 -4.38 -7.89 -12.20
N PRO A 115 -4.69 -8.58 -11.08
CA PRO A 115 -4.25 -8.17 -9.75
C PRO A 115 -2.71 -8.14 -9.66
N HIS A 116 -2.17 -7.00 -9.23
CA HIS A 116 -0.75 -6.80 -9.00
C HIS A 116 -0.48 -5.76 -7.91
N ILE A 117 0.71 -5.81 -7.32
CA ILE A 117 1.25 -4.76 -6.45
C ILE A 117 2.49 -4.17 -7.10
N GLN A 118 2.53 -2.85 -7.21
CA GLN A 118 3.64 -2.11 -7.81
C GLN A 118 4.42 -1.31 -6.75
N PHE A 119 5.74 -1.43 -6.82
CA PHE A 119 6.76 -0.68 -6.08
C PHE A 119 7.51 0.25 -7.03
N ASP A 120 8.46 1.05 -6.52
CA ASP A 120 9.24 2.00 -7.33
C ASP A 120 10.05 1.31 -8.45
N ASN A 121 10.47 0.05 -8.25
CA ASN A 121 11.38 -0.67 -9.13
C ASN A 121 10.96 -2.13 -9.43
N ALA A 122 9.76 -2.53 -9.02
CA ALA A 122 9.29 -3.90 -9.15
C ALA A 122 7.76 -3.96 -9.21
N VAL A 123 7.23 -4.95 -9.93
CA VAL A 123 5.80 -5.28 -9.94
C VAL A 123 5.63 -6.74 -9.59
N TYR A 124 4.86 -7.02 -8.55
CA TYR A 124 4.43 -8.36 -8.20
C TYR A 124 3.11 -8.70 -8.87
N SER A 125 3.07 -9.73 -9.71
CA SER A 125 1.83 -10.22 -10.31
C SER A 125 1.26 -11.38 -9.49
N PHE A 126 0.02 -11.26 -9.00
CA PHE A 126 -0.65 -12.37 -8.31
C PHE A 126 -0.98 -13.53 -9.24
N LYS A 127 -1.05 -13.27 -10.56
CA LYS A 127 -1.29 -14.31 -11.57
C LYS A 127 -0.08 -15.24 -11.73
N THR A 128 1.12 -14.69 -11.77
CA THR A 128 2.36 -15.47 -11.94
C THR A 128 3.06 -15.77 -10.61
N LYS A 129 2.66 -15.10 -9.52
CA LYS A 129 3.27 -15.18 -8.19
C LYS A 129 4.76 -14.87 -8.22
N SER A 130 5.12 -13.78 -8.89
CA SER A 130 6.52 -13.42 -9.12
C SER A 130 6.69 -11.92 -9.28
N PHE A 131 7.85 -11.41 -8.84
CA PHE A 131 8.32 -10.08 -9.19
C PHE A 131 8.79 -10.03 -10.64
N MET A 132 8.40 -8.98 -11.33
CA MET A 132 8.95 -8.57 -12.61
C MET A 132 9.64 -7.23 -12.41
N GLN A 133 10.86 -7.07 -12.95
CA GLN A 133 11.44 -5.74 -13.07
C GLN A 133 10.60 -4.96 -14.08
N ASP A 134 10.10 -3.81 -13.66
CA ASP A 134 9.37 -2.90 -14.53
C ASP A 134 10.30 -1.72 -14.84
N GLU A 135 10.77 -1.65 -16.08
CA GLU A 135 11.62 -0.53 -16.55
C GLU A 135 10.77 0.67 -17.01
N SER A 136 9.43 0.58 -17.01
CA SER A 136 8.50 1.63 -17.47
C SER A 136 8.14 2.67 -16.39
N ILE A 137 9.06 2.91 -15.44
CA ILE A 137 8.99 3.66 -14.17
C ILE A 137 8.50 5.14 -14.29
N GLY A 138 8.16 5.64 -15.46
CA GLY A 138 7.86 7.07 -15.67
C GLY A 138 6.46 7.56 -15.27
N LEU A 139 5.43 6.69 -15.19
CA LEU A 139 4.02 7.15 -15.11
C LEU A 139 3.30 6.86 -13.79
N MET A 140 3.79 5.93 -12.96
CA MET A 140 3.12 5.54 -11.71
C MET A 140 4.13 5.34 -10.58
N GLU A 141 4.67 6.43 -10.02
CA GLU A 141 5.49 6.39 -8.81
C GLU A 141 4.59 6.17 -7.56
N PRO A 142 4.67 5.00 -6.88
CA PRO A 142 3.80 4.67 -5.76
C PRO A 142 3.82 5.71 -4.63
N LYS A 143 5.00 6.22 -4.27
CA LYS A 143 5.13 7.24 -3.22
C LYS A 143 4.38 8.52 -3.59
N ARG A 144 4.59 9.04 -4.81
CA ARG A 144 3.90 10.21 -5.32
C ARG A 144 2.39 10.01 -5.35
N LEU A 145 1.91 8.85 -5.81
CA LEU A 145 0.49 8.50 -5.84
C LEU A 145 -0.10 8.44 -4.43
N PHE A 146 0.57 7.76 -3.49
CA PHE A 146 0.13 7.69 -2.10
C PHE A 146 0.00 9.09 -1.49
N LEU A 147 1.05 9.91 -1.57
CA LEU A 147 1.08 11.24 -0.94
C LEU A 147 0.04 12.19 -1.54
N ARG A 148 -0.16 12.12 -2.86
CA ARG A 148 -1.18 12.89 -3.57
C ARG A 148 -2.57 12.50 -3.10
N ASN A 149 -2.91 11.20 -3.14
CA ASN A 149 -4.23 10.74 -2.70
C ASN A 149 -4.46 11.00 -1.21
N HIS A 150 -3.43 10.86 -0.37
CA HIS A 150 -3.51 11.21 1.05
C HIS A 150 -3.74 12.70 1.28
N TYR A 151 -3.08 13.58 0.51
CA TYR A 151 -3.31 15.02 0.57
C TYR A 151 -4.75 15.38 0.20
N PHE A 152 -5.24 14.87 -0.93
CA PHE A 152 -6.64 15.10 -1.30
C PHE A 152 -7.58 14.51 -0.26
N TYR A 153 -7.28 13.30 0.26
CA TYR A 153 -8.00 12.61 1.34
C TYR A 153 -8.24 13.52 2.56
N GLN A 154 -7.14 14.07 3.08
CA GLN A 154 -7.15 14.97 4.24
C GLN A 154 -7.91 16.28 3.98
N ASN A 155 -8.04 16.69 2.71
CA ASN A 155 -8.72 17.91 2.31
C ASN A 155 -10.12 17.67 1.74
N SER A 156 -10.73 16.50 1.98
CA SER A 156 -12.08 16.16 1.48
C SER A 156 -12.24 16.36 -0.04
N GLY A 157 -11.17 16.13 -0.80
CA GLY A 157 -11.14 16.29 -2.26
C GLY A 157 -11.09 17.74 -2.74
N LYS A 158 -10.98 18.71 -1.81
CA LYS A 158 -10.88 20.14 -2.12
C LYS A 158 -9.44 20.66 -2.15
N GLY A 159 -8.45 19.79 -2.00
CA GLY A 159 -7.06 20.14 -2.23
C GLY A 159 -6.87 20.68 -3.66
N THR A 160 -5.92 21.57 -3.87
CA THR A 160 -5.52 22.02 -5.21
C THR A 160 -4.20 21.37 -5.61
N VAL A 161 -3.96 21.24 -6.92
CA VAL A 161 -2.67 20.77 -7.47
C VAL A 161 -1.52 21.67 -6.99
N GLU A 162 -1.72 22.99 -7.00
CA GLU A 162 -0.74 23.95 -6.48
C GLU A 162 -0.43 23.71 -4.99
N GLY A 163 -1.46 23.52 -4.16
CA GLY A 163 -1.25 23.22 -2.74
C GLY A 163 -0.59 21.85 -2.49
N TYR A 164 -0.79 20.88 -3.38
CA TYR A 164 -0.04 19.63 -3.34
C TYR A 164 1.45 19.86 -3.64
N TRP A 165 1.78 20.64 -4.69
CA TRP A 165 3.16 20.98 -5.02
C TRP A 165 3.84 21.84 -3.96
N ASP A 166 3.11 22.72 -3.29
CA ASP A 166 3.66 23.49 -2.17
C ASP A 166 4.03 22.59 -0.99
N LYS A 167 3.23 21.54 -0.74
CA LYS A 167 3.49 20.55 0.32
C LYS A 167 4.59 19.55 -0.05
N TYR A 168 4.68 19.17 -1.33
CA TYR A 168 5.65 18.19 -1.85
C TYR A 168 6.34 18.73 -3.11
N PRO A 169 7.25 19.71 -2.97
CA PRO A 169 7.87 20.41 -4.10
C PRO A 169 8.75 19.51 -4.98
N GLU A 170 9.20 18.37 -4.47
CA GLU A 170 9.95 17.36 -5.22
C GLU A 170 9.14 16.71 -6.36
N TYR A 171 7.82 16.87 -6.36
CA TYR A 171 6.89 16.27 -7.34
C TYR A 171 6.28 17.29 -8.31
N ARG A 172 6.82 18.51 -8.33
CA ARG A 172 6.50 19.53 -9.33
C ARG A 172 7.13 19.19 -10.67
#